data_AF-A0A1V9ZCG4-F1
#
_entry.id   AF-A0A1V9ZCG4-F1
#
_cell.length_a   1.000
_cell.length_b   1.000
_cell.length_c   1.000
_cell.angle_alpha   90.00
_cell.angle_beta   90.00
_cell.angle_gamma   90.00
#
_symmetry.space_group_name_H-M   'P 1'
#
loop_
_entity.id
_entity.type
_entity.pdbx_description
1 polymer ?
#
loop_
_entity_poly.entity_id
_entity_poly.type
_entity_poly.pdbx_seq_one_letter_code
_entity_poly.pdbx_strand_id
1 'polypeptide(L)'
;MEELRAKKTELLHAQKEKADKFNEILESLNEASRKTCKNLEAAITASKKPGYFSYYEQPDVVKAVVKNGELRKLQNAIVQLQQKIDQIDGELMNQQGTNSIENGGQSDSNVQSLKQWFATYGTPKPVTSGMLTSFVNDPKVYGGTEHYAAFKSQSLTMKKGRLTK
;
A
#
# COMPACT_ATOMS: atom_id res chain seq x y z
N MET A 1 -7.10 4.95 -19.83
CA MET A 1 -7.03 3.85 -18.84
C MET A 1 -6.25 2.66 -19.34
N GLU A 2 -6.59 2.11 -20.51
CA GLU A 2 -5.94 0.91 -21.05
C GLU A 2 -4.47 1.15 -21.45
N GLU A 3 -4.17 2.32 -22.02
CA GLU A 3 -2.81 2.73 -22.40
C GLU A 3 -1.86 2.89 -21.19
N LEU A 4 -2.31 3.52 -20.11
CA LEU A 4 -1.54 3.65 -18.85
C LEU A 4 -1.30 2.27 -18.19
N ARG A 5 -2.28 1.37 -18.28
CA ARG A 5 -2.13 -0.01 -17.79
C ARG A 5 -1.14 -0.82 -18.64
N ALA A 6 -1.19 -0.69 -19.97
CA ALA A 6 -0.23 -1.32 -20.88
C ALA A 6 1.21 -0.81 -20.64
N LYS A 7 1.36 0.51 -20.44
CA LYS A 7 2.64 1.11 -20.08
C LYS A 7 3.17 0.62 -18.73
N LYS A 8 2.30 0.43 -17.75
CA LYS A 8 2.66 -0.18 -16.45
C LYS A 8 3.18 -1.61 -16.64
N THR A 9 2.50 -2.44 -17.43
CA THR A 9 2.93 -3.83 -17.65
C THR A 9 4.28 -3.90 -18.38
N GLU A 10 4.53 -3.00 -19.33
CA GLU A 10 5.83 -2.89 -20.01
C GLU A 10 6.94 -2.52 -19.02
N LEU A 11 6.72 -1.53 -18.15
CA LEU A 11 7.71 -1.12 -17.15
C LEU A 11 7.98 -2.21 -16.10
N LEU A 12 6.95 -2.96 -15.71
CA LEU A 12 7.09 -4.12 -14.83
C LEU A 12 7.91 -5.24 -15.49
N HIS A 13 7.70 -5.49 -16.78
CA HIS A 13 8.52 -6.44 -17.54
C HIS A 13 9.98 -5.99 -17.60
N ALA A 14 10.22 -4.72 -17.93
CA ALA A 14 11.57 -4.15 -17.94
C ALA A 14 12.25 -4.23 -16.56
N GLN A 15 11.51 -4.01 -15.47
CA GLN A 15 12.02 -4.15 -14.11
C GLN A 15 12.40 -5.60 -13.81
N LYS A 16 11.55 -6.56 -14.19
CA LYS A 16 11.81 -7.99 -14.04
C LYS A 16 13.08 -8.42 -14.77
N GLU A 17 13.26 -8.04 -16.03
CA GLU A 17 14.47 -8.36 -16.78
C GLU A 17 15.76 -7.84 -16.12
N LYS A 18 15.70 -6.64 -15.51
CA LYS A 18 16.84 -6.07 -14.78
C LYS A 18 17.09 -6.81 -13.47
N ALA A 19 16.03 -7.24 -12.78
CA ALA A 19 16.13 -8.04 -11.56
C ALA A 19 16.69 -9.45 -11.83
N ASP A 20 16.27 -10.09 -12.92
CA ASP A 20 16.78 -11.41 -13.33
C ASP A 20 18.28 -11.35 -13.62
N LYS A 21 18.72 -10.34 -14.40
CA LYS A 21 20.16 -10.08 -14.64
C LYS A 21 20.94 -9.78 -13.37
N PHE A 22 20.33 -9.06 -12.42
CA PHE A 22 20.95 -8.78 -11.12
C PHE A 22 21.16 -10.07 -10.31
N ASN A 23 20.16 -10.96 -10.30
CA ASN A 23 20.24 -12.23 -9.61
C ASN A 23 21.27 -13.18 -10.23
N GLU A 24 21.32 -13.27 -11.56
CA GLU A 24 22.31 -14.07 -12.28
C GLU A 24 23.75 -13.66 -11.91
N ILE A 25 24.02 -12.36 -11.87
CA ILE A 25 25.32 -11.83 -11.45
C ILE A 25 25.61 -12.19 -9.98
N LEU A 26 24.62 -12.06 -9.09
CA LEU A 26 24.80 -12.42 -7.68
C LEU A 26 25.11 -13.90 -7.47
N GLU A 27 24.46 -14.81 -8.21
CA GLU A 27 24.75 -16.24 -8.14
C GLU A 27 26.22 -16.52 -8.48
N SER A 28 26.73 -15.92 -9.57
CA SER A 28 28.12 -16.07 -9.99
C SER A 28 29.12 -15.53 -8.94
N LEU A 29 28.81 -14.41 -8.30
CA LEU A 29 29.64 -13.81 -7.26
C LEU A 29 29.62 -14.62 -5.96
N ASN A 30 28.46 -15.19 -5.61
CA ASN A 30 28.32 -16.07 -4.45
C ASN A 30 29.14 -17.36 -4.63
N GLU A 31 29.19 -17.92 -5.83
CA GLU A 31 30.06 -19.05 -6.12
C GLU A 31 31.54 -18.70 -6.02
N ALA A 32 31.95 -17.56 -6.59
CA ALA A 32 33.32 -17.08 -6.48
C ALA A 32 33.72 -16.87 -5.01
N SER A 33 32.83 -16.27 -4.21
CA SER A 33 33.01 -16.07 -2.76
C SER A 33 33.18 -17.40 -2.01
N ARG A 34 32.32 -18.39 -2.27
CA ARG A 34 32.43 -19.73 -1.68
C ARG A 34 33.76 -20.39 -2.01
N LYS A 35 34.23 -20.30 -3.25
CA LYS A 35 35.52 -20.87 -3.67
C LYS A 35 36.70 -20.13 -3.02
N THR A 36 36.63 -18.80 -2.87
CA THR A 36 37.66 -18.06 -2.14
C THR A 36 37.70 -18.40 -0.65
N CYS A 37 36.56 -18.64 0.01
CA CYS A 37 36.54 -19.12 1.40
C CYS A 37 37.22 -20.49 1.52
N LYS A 38 36.94 -21.42 0.59
CA LYS A 38 37.61 -22.73 0.55
C LYS A 38 39.12 -22.61 0.35
N ASN A 39 39.59 -21.65 -0.46
CA ASN A 39 41.03 -21.38 -0.58
C ASN A 39 41.65 -20.93 0.75
N LEU A 40 40.97 -20.08 1.51
CA LEU A 40 41.46 -19.62 2.80
C LEU A 40 41.54 -20.79 3.80
N GLU A 41 40.53 -21.66 3.82
CA GLU A 41 40.54 -22.89 4.63
C GLU A 41 41.68 -23.84 4.22
N ALA A 42 41.90 -24.00 2.92
CA ALA A 42 43.02 -24.77 2.39
C ALA A 42 44.37 -24.15 2.80
N ALA A 43 44.52 -22.83 2.74
CA ALA A 43 45.74 -22.13 3.15
C ALA A 43 46.01 -22.29 4.66
N ILE A 44 44.97 -22.22 5.50
CA ILE A 44 45.07 -22.48 6.95
C ILE A 44 45.48 -23.93 7.23
N THR A 45 45.03 -24.88 6.40
CA THR A 45 45.40 -26.29 6.57
C THR A 45 46.82 -26.56 6.07
N ALA A 46 47.20 -25.96 4.93
CA ALA A 46 48.54 -26.06 4.37
C ALA A 46 49.61 -25.41 5.27
N SER A 47 49.29 -24.32 5.99
CA SER A 47 50.21 -23.74 6.98
C SER A 47 50.51 -24.70 8.14
N LYS A 48 49.57 -25.61 8.45
CA LYS A 48 49.73 -26.65 9.48
C LYS A 48 50.43 -27.90 8.95
N LYS A 49 50.31 -28.20 7.65
CA LYS A 49 50.96 -29.33 6.97
C LYS A 49 51.43 -28.88 5.58
N PRO A 50 52.70 -28.47 5.43
CA PRO A 50 53.17 -27.92 4.17
C PRO A 50 53.10 -28.97 3.05
N GLY A 51 52.40 -28.63 1.98
CA GLY A 51 52.19 -29.44 0.78
C GLY A 51 51.72 -28.56 -0.38
N TYR A 52 51.72 -29.10 -1.60
CA TYR A 52 51.31 -28.35 -2.78
C TYR A 52 49.78 -28.18 -2.83
N PHE A 53 49.31 -26.94 -2.89
CA PHE A 53 47.89 -26.59 -3.08
C PHE A 53 47.75 -25.61 -4.25
N SER A 54 46.88 -25.93 -5.20
CA SER A 54 46.46 -25.00 -6.24
C SER A 54 45.23 -24.24 -5.74
N TYR A 55 45.37 -22.93 -5.55
CA TYR A 55 44.27 -22.07 -5.12
C TYR A 55 43.37 -21.72 -6.31
N TYR A 56 42.07 -21.62 -6.06
CA TYR A 56 41.14 -21.06 -7.02
C TYR A 56 41.47 -19.59 -7.33
N GLU A 57 41.61 -19.25 -8.60
CA GLU A 57 41.69 -17.87 -9.06
C GLU A 57 40.33 -17.42 -9.61
N GLN A 58 39.92 -16.20 -9.27
CA GLN A 58 38.67 -15.65 -9.77
C GLN A 58 38.75 -15.45 -11.30
N PRO A 59 37.73 -15.88 -12.06
CA PRO A 59 37.63 -15.60 -13.49
C PRO A 59 37.64 -14.10 -13.78
N ASP A 60 38.24 -13.70 -14.89
CA ASP A 60 38.36 -12.29 -15.27
C ASP A 60 37.01 -11.60 -15.50
N VAL A 61 36.00 -12.37 -15.91
CA VAL A 61 34.60 -11.89 -16.02
C VAL A 61 34.09 -11.39 -14.68
N VAL A 62 34.30 -12.15 -13.60
CA VAL A 62 33.83 -11.78 -12.25
C VAL A 62 34.59 -10.56 -11.72
N LYS A 63 35.91 -10.51 -11.96
CA LYS A 63 36.73 -9.34 -11.62
C LYS A 63 36.25 -8.08 -12.36
N ALA A 64 35.92 -8.21 -13.63
CA ALA A 64 35.40 -7.11 -14.45
C ALA A 64 34.06 -6.61 -13.91
N VAL A 65 33.11 -7.50 -13.59
CA VAL A 65 31.81 -7.16 -13.00
C VAL A 65 31.96 -6.33 -11.72
N VAL A 66 32.85 -6.77 -10.82
CA VAL A 66 33.14 -6.06 -9.56
C VAL A 66 33.78 -4.70 -9.82
N LYS A 67 34.78 -4.64 -10.69
CA LYS A 67 35.48 -3.40 -11.05
C LYS A 67 34.55 -2.38 -11.73
N ASN A 68 33.65 -2.85 -12.59
CA ASN A 68 32.73 -2.03 -13.36
C ASN A 68 31.51 -1.56 -12.55
N GLY A 69 31.31 -2.11 -11.35
CA GLY A 69 30.19 -1.78 -10.47
C GLY A 69 28.82 -2.09 -11.10
N GLU A 70 28.72 -3.18 -11.86
CA GLU A 70 27.53 -3.51 -12.66
C GLU A 70 26.28 -3.71 -11.80
N LEU A 71 26.42 -4.35 -10.63
CA LEU A 71 25.34 -4.49 -9.64
C LEU A 71 24.78 -3.13 -9.20
N ARG A 72 25.65 -2.15 -8.93
CA ARG A 72 25.23 -0.81 -8.51
C ARG A 72 24.48 -0.08 -9.64
N LYS A 73 24.92 -0.27 -10.88
CA LYS A 73 24.23 0.28 -12.07
C LYS A 73 22.84 -0.34 -12.24
N LEU A 74 22.74 -1.66 -12.11
CA LEU A 74 21.46 -2.38 -12.17
C LEU A 74 20.51 -1.97 -11.03
N GLN A 75 21.01 -1.87 -9.80
CA GLN A 75 20.25 -1.38 -8.66
C GLN A 75 19.66 0.00 -8.93
N ASN A 76 20.49 0.95 -9.38
CA ASN A 76 20.02 2.31 -9.69
C ASN A 76 18.95 2.30 -10.80
N ALA A 77 19.11 1.47 -11.83
CA ALA A 77 18.13 1.33 -12.89
C ALA A 77 16.79 0.76 -12.40
N ILE A 78 16.82 -0.24 -11.51
CA ILE A 78 15.62 -0.82 -10.88
C ILE A 78 14.90 0.23 -10.04
N VAL A 79 15.64 1.02 -9.26
CA VAL A 79 15.06 2.11 -8.44
C VAL A 79 14.41 3.18 -9.32
N GLN A 80 15.05 3.58 -10.42
CA GLN A 80 14.48 4.53 -11.37
C GLN A 80 13.21 3.99 -12.06
N LEU A 81 13.17 2.69 -12.38
CA LEU A 81 11.97 2.05 -12.92
C LEU A 81 10.85 2.02 -11.88
N GLN A 82 11.16 1.72 -10.62
CA GLN A 82 10.17 1.75 -9.53
C GLN A 82 9.55 3.13 -9.38
N GLN A 83 10.35 4.20 -9.38
CA GLN A 83 9.85 5.57 -9.31
C GLN A 83 8.87 5.91 -10.45
N LYS A 84 9.13 5.41 -11.67
CA LYS A 84 8.22 5.59 -12.81
C LYS A 84 6.92 4.80 -12.66
N ILE A 85 7.00 3.59 -12.10
CA ILE A 85 5.82 2.77 -11.80
C ILE A 85 4.97 3.47 -10.73
N ASP A 86 5.59 3.98 -9.67
CA ASP A 86 4.90 4.70 -8.59
C ASP A 86 4.20 5.97 -9.10
N GLN A 87 4.81 6.68 -10.05
CA GLN A 87 4.19 7.84 -10.73
C GLN A 87 2.93 7.43 -11.51
N ILE A 88 3.01 6.37 -12.32
CA ILE A 88 1.87 5.87 -13.09
C ILE A 88 0.77 5.34 -12.17
N ASP A 89 1.14 4.70 -11.05
CA ASP A 89 0.16 4.24 -10.06
C ASP A 89 -0.55 5.41 -9.36
N GLY A 90 0.18 6.49 -9.05
CA GLY A 90 -0.42 7.74 -8.59
C GLY A 90 -1.39 8.33 -9.62
N GLU A 91 -1.03 8.37 -10.90
CA GLU A 91 -1.92 8.83 -11.98
C GLU A 91 -3.18 7.97 -12.11
N LEU A 92 -3.05 6.65 -12.05
CA LEU A 92 -4.17 5.72 -12.09
C LEU A 92 -5.11 5.90 -10.88
N MET A 93 -4.56 6.08 -9.67
CA MET A 93 -5.36 6.34 -8.46
C MET A 93 -6.09 7.68 -8.55
N ASN A 94 -5.43 8.74 -9.01
CA ASN A 94 -6.04 10.06 -9.16
C ASN A 94 -7.18 10.06 -10.20
N GLN A 95 -7.02 9.33 -11.32
CA GLN A 95 -8.04 9.17 -12.34
C GLN A 95 -9.20 8.26 -11.91
N GLN A 96 -8.93 7.26 -11.05
CA GLN A 96 -10.00 6.48 -10.43
C GLN A 96 -10.77 7.29 -9.38
N GLY A 97 -10.08 8.10 -8.57
CA GLY A 97 -10.71 8.98 -7.58
C GLY A 97 -11.62 10.05 -8.21
N THR A 98 -11.24 10.58 -9.37
CA THR A 98 -12.09 11.54 -10.13
C THR A 98 -13.30 10.87 -10.77
N ASN A 99 -13.15 9.69 -11.38
CA ASN A 99 -14.27 8.96 -11.97
C ASN A 99 -15.24 8.37 -10.92
N SER A 100 -14.78 8.13 -9.68
CA SER A 100 -15.62 7.67 -8.57
C SER A 100 -16.54 8.77 -8.02
N ILE A 101 -16.21 10.05 -8.25
CA ILE A 101 -17.02 11.20 -7.82
C ILE A 101 -18.19 11.43 -8.78
N GLU A 102 -18.07 11.02 -10.05
CA GLU A 102 -19.10 11.30 -11.07
C GLU A 102 -20.18 10.23 -11.18
N ASN A 103 -19.97 9.00 -10.68
CA ASN A 103 -20.95 7.92 -10.78
C ASN A 103 -21.02 7.05 -9.52
N GLY A 104 -21.94 7.37 -8.61
CA GLY A 104 -22.63 6.31 -7.84
C GLY A 104 -22.35 6.17 -6.33
N GLY A 105 -22.00 7.22 -5.60
CA GLY A 105 -22.00 7.19 -4.14
C GLY A 105 -22.56 8.48 -3.58
N GLN A 106 -23.60 8.41 -2.75
CA GLN A 106 -24.13 9.54 -2.00
C GLN A 106 -22.98 10.37 -1.44
N SER A 107 -22.82 11.57 -1.98
CA SER A 107 -21.90 12.54 -1.40
C SER A 107 -22.28 12.71 0.07
N ASP A 108 -21.36 12.41 0.98
CA ASP A 108 -21.29 13.14 2.23
C ASP A 108 -21.27 14.60 1.81
N SER A 109 -22.44 15.23 1.83
CA SER A 109 -22.62 16.59 1.39
C SER A 109 -21.69 17.40 2.26
N ASN A 110 -20.58 17.89 1.71
CA ASN A 110 -19.69 18.80 2.41
C ASN A 110 -20.48 20.10 2.59
N VAL A 111 -21.26 20.15 3.66
CA VAL A 111 -22.21 21.22 3.89
C VAL A 111 -21.42 22.42 4.39
N GLN A 112 -21.23 23.40 3.51
CA GLN A 112 -20.43 24.61 3.78
C GLN A 112 -21.23 25.69 4.52
N SER A 113 -22.54 25.50 4.71
CA SER A 113 -23.39 26.44 5.46
C SER A 113 -24.61 25.79 6.11
N LEU A 114 -25.06 26.35 7.24
CA LEU A 114 -26.28 25.92 7.94
C LEU A 114 -27.53 25.96 7.05
N LYS A 115 -27.62 26.92 6.12
CA LYS A 115 -28.75 27.02 5.19
C LYS A 115 -28.79 25.84 4.22
N GLN A 116 -27.63 25.41 3.74
CA GLN A 116 -27.49 24.22 2.90
C GLN A 116 -27.81 22.95 3.70
N TRP A 117 -27.45 22.91 4.99
CA TRP A 117 -27.78 21.80 5.89
C TRP A 117 -29.30 21.61 6.03
N PHE A 118 -30.04 22.68 6.32
CA PHE A 118 -31.50 22.61 6.47
C PHE A 118 -32.22 22.32 5.15
N ALA A 119 -31.64 22.69 4.00
CA ALA A 119 -32.19 22.31 2.70
C ALA A 119 -32.06 20.80 2.44
N THR A 120 -30.92 20.21 2.81
CA THR A 120 -30.65 18.78 2.60
C THR A 120 -31.36 17.87 3.61
N TYR A 121 -31.37 18.26 4.89
CA TYR A 121 -31.87 17.42 5.99
C TYR A 121 -33.22 17.87 6.56
N GLY A 122 -33.78 18.97 6.03
CA GLY A 122 -35.06 19.54 6.46
C GLY A 122 -34.90 20.58 7.58
N THR A 123 -35.87 21.50 7.66
CA THR A 123 -35.95 22.50 8.74
C THR A 123 -36.63 21.90 9.98
N PRO A 124 -36.18 22.25 11.20
CA PRO A 124 -36.85 21.82 12.42
C PRO A 124 -38.29 22.36 12.44
N LYS A 125 -39.25 21.47 12.68
CA LYS A 125 -40.68 21.84 12.79
C LYS A 125 -40.87 22.76 14.01
N PRO A 126 -41.68 23.83 13.90
CA PRO A 126 -41.93 24.72 15.03
C PRO A 126 -42.56 23.93 16.18
N VAL A 127 -41.98 24.07 17.37
CA VAL A 127 -42.46 23.41 18.59
C VAL A 127 -43.78 24.06 19.01
N THR A 128 -44.80 23.27 19.32
CA THR A 128 -46.04 23.76 19.94
C THR A 128 -45.70 24.42 21.29
N SER A 129 -46.13 25.68 21.47
CA SER A 129 -45.87 26.48 22.66
C SER A 129 -46.25 25.73 23.95
N GLY A 130 -45.34 25.72 24.94
CA GLY A 130 -45.57 25.14 26.27
C GLY A 130 -44.91 23.77 26.55
N MET A 131 -44.24 23.16 25.57
CA MET A 131 -43.53 21.87 25.74
C MET A 131 -42.01 22.05 25.69
N LEU A 132 -41.28 21.43 26.63
CA LEU A 132 -39.80 21.49 26.70
C LEU A 132 -39.12 20.37 25.91
N THR A 133 -39.66 19.14 25.93
CA THR A 133 -39.16 18.00 25.13
C THR A 133 -40.31 17.03 24.80
N SER A 134 -40.21 16.32 23.68
CA SER A 134 -41.17 15.27 23.31
C SER A 134 -40.44 14.05 22.76
N PHE A 135 -40.74 12.87 23.30
CA PHE A 135 -40.22 11.60 22.78
C PHE A 135 -41.16 11.05 21.70
N VAL A 136 -40.67 11.00 20.46
CA VAL A 136 -41.36 10.41 19.31
C VAL A 136 -40.70 9.07 18.99
N ASN A 137 -41.52 8.06 18.70
CA ASN A 137 -41.02 6.74 18.33
C ASN A 137 -40.60 6.79 16.86
N ASP A 138 -39.30 6.65 16.58
CA ASP A 138 -38.76 6.60 15.23
C ASP A 138 -38.34 5.14 14.92
N PRO A 139 -38.75 4.54 13.79
CA PRO A 139 -38.31 3.20 13.40
C PRO A 139 -36.82 3.13 13.05
N LYS A 140 -36.15 4.26 12.85
CA LYS A 140 -34.73 4.32 12.51
C LYS A 140 -33.86 4.21 13.77
N VAL A 141 -33.15 3.09 13.89
CA VAL A 141 -32.19 2.84 14.97
C VAL A 141 -30.87 3.52 14.62
N TYR A 142 -30.48 4.54 15.38
CA TYR A 142 -29.14 5.12 15.28
C TYR A 142 -28.21 4.43 16.28
N GLY A 143 -27.22 3.69 15.76
CA GLY A 143 -26.21 2.99 16.55
C GLY A 143 -26.48 1.49 16.67
N GLY A 144 -25.67 0.71 15.95
CA GLY A 144 -25.65 -0.75 15.97
C GLY A 144 -24.81 -1.22 14.80
N THR A 145 -23.69 -1.89 15.06
CA THR A 145 -22.92 -2.56 14.00
C THR A 145 -23.49 -3.95 13.78
N GLU A 146 -23.22 -4.54 12.62
CA GLU A 146 -23.74 -5.85 12.17
C GLU A 146 -23.57 -6.98 13.21
N HIS A 147 -22.55 -6.86 14.08
CA HIS A 147 -22.19 -7.88 15.07
C HIS A 147 -22.83 -7.69 16.45
N TYR A 148 -23.52 -6.57 16.72
CA TYR A 148 -24.24 -6.34 17.97
C TYR A 148 -25.60 -5.67 17.74
N ALA A 149 -26.62 -6.48 17.44
CA ALA A 149 -28.01 -6.04 17.28
C ALA A 149 -28.70 -5.58 18.60
N ALA A 150 -27.95 -5.40 19.69
CA ALA A 150 -28.49 -5.16 21.03
C ALA A 150 -28.70 -3.67 21.37
N PHE A 151 -28.34 -2.72 20.50
CA PHE A 151 -28.85 -1.35 20.61
C PHE A 151 -30.18 -1.21 19.85
N LYS A 152 -31.14 -2.13 20.06
CA LYS A 152 -32.54 -1.75 19.90
C LYS A 152 -32.78 -0.60 20.87
N SER A 153 -32.98 0.58 20.32
CA SER A 153 -33.08 1.84 21.06
C SER A 153 -33.92 1.66 22.33
N GLN A 154 -33.37 2.06 23.47
CA GLN A 154 -34.08 2.10 24.76
C GLN A 154 -35.35 2.97 24.72
N SER A 155 -35.64 3.64 23.59
CA SER A 155 -36.90 4.34 23.34
C SER A 155 -38.14 3.43 23.38
N LEU A 156 -38.01 2.12 23.13
CA LEU A 156 -39.12 1.16 23.27
C LEU A 156 -39.39 0.76 24.71
N THR A 157 -38.38 0.79 25.59
CA THR A 157 -38.49 0.42 27.01
C THR A 157 -38.80 1.62 27.90
N MET A 158 -38.60 2.85 27.43
CA MET A 158 -39.00 4.06 28.15
C MET A 158 -40.51 4.32 28.00
N LYS A 159 -41.21 4.48 29.13
CA LYS A 159 -42.60 4.95 29.14
C LYS A 159 -42.67 6.31 28.44
N LYS A 160 -43.62 6.53 27.53
CA LYS A 160 -43.91 7.86 26.94
C LYS A 160 -44.26 8.85 28.05
N GLY A 161 -43.25 9.50 28.61
CA GLY A 161 -43.38 10.56 29.60
C GLY A 161 -43.39 11.92 28.91
N ARG A 162 -44.31 12.79 29.34
CA ARG A 162 -44.41 14.18 28.91
C ARG A 162 -43.89 15.05 30.04
N LEU A 163 -42.94 15.95 29.74
CA LEU A 163 -42.56 17.02 30.67
C LEU A 163 -43.18 18.32 30.17
N THR A 164 -44.23 18.77 30.85
CA THR A 164 -44.78 20.12 30.69
C THR A 164 -44.06 21.05 31.65
N LYS A 165 -43.99 22.34 31.31
CA LYS A 165 -43.45 23.36 32.20
C LYS A 165 -44.34 23.57 33.42
#